data_AF-A0A7W4ICS8-F1
#
_entry.id   AF-A0A7W4ICS8-F1
#
_cell.length_a   1.000
_cell.length_b   1.000
_cell.length_c   1.000
_cell.angle_alpha   90.00
_cell.angle_beta   90.00
_cell.angle_gamma   90.00
#
_symmetry.space_group_name_H-M   'P 1'
#
loop_
_entity.id
_entity.type
_entity.pdbx_description
1 polymer ?
#
loop_
_entity_poly.entity_id
_entity_poly.type
_entity_poly.pdbx_seq_one_letter_code
_entity_poly.pdbx_strand_id
1 'polypeptide(L)'
;MVEYKSDFDNFILGINGDTGLGIWWALGLHNEKQMTTRKKFLKLKEFFEYSILHNRIIEYDLKNQQAIFSGDEPGTVFDRIFADFPLDELPEYDGDSDNRFFAYMAVKFDGWAVLNEGTTLCIPD
;
A
#
# COMPACT_ATOMS: atom_id res chain seq x y z
N MET A 1 -8.49 -1.25 13.51
CA MET A 1 -8.33 -1.23 12.04
C MET A 1 -9.43 -0.38 11.45
N VAL A 2 -9.12 0.47 10.47
CA VAL A 2 -10.11 1.35 9.84
C VAL A 2 -10.97 0.57 8.84
N GLU A 3 -12.29 0.74 8.90
CA GLU A 3 -13.23 0.14 7.94
C GLU A 3 -13.32 1.00 6.66
N TYR A 4 -12.20 1.06 5.93
CA TYR A 4 -12.04 1.97 4.79
C TYR A 4 -13.07 1.75 3.67
N LYS A 5 -13.65 0.55 3.53
CA LYS A 5 -14.62 0.24 2.46
C LYS A 5 -15.94 1.00 2.61
N SER A 6 -16.32 1.38 3.84
CA SER A 6 -17.57 2.08 4.12
C SER A 6 -17.58 3.53 3.64
N ASP A 7 -16.39 4.16 3.59
CA ASP A 7 -16.19 5.54 3.15
C ASP A 7 -14.89 5.63 2.32
N PHE A 8 -14.83 4.80 1.29
CA PHE A 8 -13.61 4.55 0.54
C PHE A 8 -13.06 5.77 -0.18
N ASP A 9 -13.95 6.60 -0.71
CA ASP A 9 -13.57 7.81 -1.44
C ASP A 9 -12.85 8.81 -0.54
N ASN A 10 -13.39 9.06 0.66
CA ASN A 10 -12.73 9.92 1.65
C ASN A 10 -11.45 9.30 2.19
N PHE A 11 -11.41 7.97 2.37
CA PHE A 11 -10.19 7.28 2.79
C PHE A 11 -9.06 7.48 1.77
N ILE A 12 -9.35 7.27 0.48
CA ILE A 12 -8.38 7.45 -0.61
C ILE A 12 -7.89 8.91 -0.66
N LEU A 13 -8.80 9.88 -0.49
CA LEU A 13 -8.42 11.30 -0.45
C LEU A 13 -7.41 11.60 0.67
N GLY A 14 -7.54 10.93 1.80
CA GLY A 14 -6.68 11.09 2.97
C GLY A 14 -5.27 10.52 2.83
N ILE A 15 -5.03 9.62 1.86
CA ILE A 15 -3.72 8.95 1.64
C ILE A 15 -3.09 9.33 0.30
N ASN A 16 -3.58 10.39 -0.34
CA ASN A 16 -3.08 10.82 -1.63
C ASN A 16 -1.61 11.23 -1.57
N GLY A 17 -0.78 10.53 -2.34
CA GLY A 17 0.66 10.76 -2.33
C GLY A 17 1.36 10.28 -1.05
N ASP A 18 0.71 9.44 -0.25
CA ASP A 18 1.36 8.82 0.90
C ASP A 18 2.33 7.72 0.47
N THR A 19 3.41 7.61 1.23
CA THR A 19 4.32 6.46 1.22
C THR A 19 3.62 5.19 1.70
N GLY A 20 4.27 4.03 1.52
CA GLY A 20 3.78 2.77 2.09
C GLY A 20 3.54 2.86 3.61
N LEU A 21 4.39 3.61 4.33
CA LEU A 21 4.23 3.84 5.78
C LEU A 21 2.99 4.69 6.10
N GLY A 22 2.72 5.74 5.32
CA GLY A 22 1.53 6.57 5.47
C GLY A 22 0.25 5.75 5.33
N ILE A 23 0.16 4.94 4.26
CA ILE A 23 -0.95 4.02 4.02
C ILE A 23 -1.08 3.00 5.17
N TRP A 24 0.03 2.43 5.65
CA TRP A 24 0.05 1.51 6.79
C TRP A 24 -0.55 2.13 8.06
N TRP A 25 -0.21 3.40 8.33
CA TRP A 25 -0.76 4.14 9.46
C TRP A 25 -2.22 4.49 9.27
N ALA A 26 -2.63 4.93 8.08
CA ALA A 26 -4.02 5.25 7.74
C ALA A 26 -4.95 4.04 7.93
N LEU A 27 -4.49 2.83 7.58
CA LEU A 27 -5.23 1.58 7.83
C LEU A 27 -5.31 1.21 9.32
N GLY A 28 -4.51 1.85 10.17
CA GLY A 28 -4.42 1.60 11.60
C GLY A 28 -3.72 0.29 11.96
N LEU A 29 -2.88 -0.25 11.06
CA LEU A 29 -2.21 -1.55 11.25
C LEU A 29 -1.22 -1.54 12.41
N HIS A 30 -0.62 -0.38 12.69
CA HIS A 30 0.28 -0.16 13.83
C HIS A 30 -0.39 -0.34 15.20
N ASN A 31 -1.72 -0.20 15.28
CA ASN A 31 -2.45 -0.36 16.54
C ASN A 31 -2.80 -1.83 16.83
N GLU A 32 -2.68 -2.73 15.85
CA GLU A 32 -3.09 -4.14 15.94
C GLU A 32 -1.99 -5.02 16.57
N LYS A 33 -1.68 -4.81 17.85
CA LYS A 33 -0.56 -5.47 18.55
C LYS A 33 -0.67 -7.00 18.63
N GLN A 34 -1.87 -7.55 18.57
CA GLN A 34 -2.09 -9.00 18.64
C GLN A 34 -2.01 -9.69 17.26
N MET A 35 -1.92 -8.91 16.19
CA MET A 35 -1.85 -9.41 14.82
C MET A 35 -0.39 -9.65 14.43
N THR A 36 -0.13 -10.80 13.78
CA THR A 36 1.19 -11.08 13.23
C THR A 36 1.53 -10.10 12.09
N THR A 37 2.80 -9.80 11.91
CA THR A 37 3.33 -8.94 10.84
C THR A 37 2.84 -9.40 9.47
N ARG A 38 2.85 -10.72 9.21
CA ARG A 38 2.29 -11.30 7.97
C ARG A 38 0.81 -11.01 7.78
N LYS A 39 -0.01 -11.11 8.84
CA LYS A 39 -1.44 -10.79 8.75
C LYS A 39 -1.68 -9.30 8.50
N LYS A 40 -0.91 -8.43 9.13
CA LYS A 40 -0.96 -6.97 8.85
C LYS A 40 -0.58 -6.69 7.39
N PHE A 41 0.45 -7.35 6.87
CA PHE A 41 0.86 -7.21 5.47
C PHE A 41 -0.21 -7.74 4.48
N LEU A 42 -0.89 -8.84 4.81
CA LEU A 42 -2.05 -9.31 4.02
C LEU A 42 -3.22 -8.32 4.05
N LYS A 43 -3.38 -7.53 5.12
CA LYS A 43 -4.38 -6.45 5.16
C LYS A 43 -4.00 -5.26 4.31
N LEU A 44 -2.70 -4.94 4.21
CA LEU A 44 -2.20 -3.99 3.23
C LEU A 44 -2.47 -4.48 1.80
N LYS A 45 -2.20 -5.77 1.52
CA LYS A 45 -2.53 -6.40 0.24
C LYS A 45 -4.01 -6.30 -0.09
N GLU A 46 -4.88 -6.65 0.85
CA GLU A 46 -6.35 -6.55 0.67
C GLU A 46 -6.77 -5.11 0.30
N PHE A 47 -6.17 -4.11 0.93
CA PHE A 47 -6.42 -2.70 0.61
C PHE A 47 -5.99 -2.35 -0.82
N PHE A 48 -4.78 -2.74 -1.25
CA PHE A 48 -4.31 -2.49 -2.62
C PHE A 48 -5.16 -3.22 -3.66
N GLU A 49 -5.48 -4.49 -3.41
CA GLU A 49 -6.33 -5.29 -4.30
C GLU A 49 -7.70 -4.63 -4.50
N TYR A 50 -8.33 -4.21 -3.39
CA TYR A 50 -9.60 -3.50 -3.44
C TYR A 50 -9.45 -2.18 -4.20
N SER A 51 -8.38 -1.42 -3.95
CA SER A 51 -8.17 -0.12 -4.58
C SER A 51 -7.90 -0.20 -6.08
N ILE A 52 -7.15 -1.20 -6.52
CA ILE A 52 -6.90 -1.46 -7.94
C ILE A 52 -8.20 -1.88 -8.63
N LEU A 53 -8.96 -2.80 -8.03
CA LEU A 53 -10.25 -3.25 -8.57
C LEU A 53 -11.25 -2.09 -8.77
N HIS A 54 -11.17 -1.05 -7.94
CA HIS A 54 -12.02 0.14 -8.00
C HIS A 54 -11.39 1.32 -8.75
N ASN A 55 -10.31 1.09 -9.50
CA ASN A 55 -9.59 2.11 -10.28
C ASN A 55 -9.15 3.33 -9.44
N ARG A 56 -8.78 3.09 -8.18
CA ARG A 56 -8.26 4.13 -7.27
C ARG A 56 -6.77 4.06 -7.06
N ILE A 57 -6.15 2.90 -7.26
CA ILE A 57 -4.71 2.74 -7.32
C ILE A 57 -4.37 2.05 -8.63
N ILE A 58 -3.29 2.47 -9.28
CA ILE A 58 -2.74 1.81 -10.46
C ILE A 58 -1.27 1.49 -10.26
N GLU A 59 -0.79 0.47 -10.95
CA GLU A 59 0.65 0.21 -11.06
C GLU A 59 1.30 1.35 -11.87
N TYR A 60 2.40 1.89 -11.36
CA TYR A 60 3.05 3.06 -11.93
C TYR A 60 4.56 2.93 -11.95
N ASP A 61 5.14 3.13 -13.13
CA ASP A 61 6.58 3.20 -13.33
C ASP A 61 7.03 4.65 -13.15
N LEU A 62 7.55 4.96 -11.96
CA LEU A 62 8.00 6.30 -11.62
C LEU A 62 9.19 6.76 -12.50
N LYS A 63 10.08 5.84 -12.87
CA LYS A 63 11.27 6.15 -13.67
C LYS A 63 10.90 6.58 -15.08
N ASN A 64 9.95 5.88 -15.70
CA ASN A 64 9.48 6.20 -17.05
C ASN A 64 8.25 7.12 -17.06
N GLN A 65 7.75 7.52 -15.88
CA GLN A 65 6.58 8.38 -15.68
C GLN A 65 5.32 7.88 -16.41
N GLN A 66 5.04 6.59 -16.30
CA GLN A 66 3.93 5.97 -17.02
C GLN A 66 3.13 4.98 -16.16
N ALA A 67 1.83 4.95 -16.39
CA ALA A 67 0.95 3.93 -15.86
C ALA A 67 1.22 2.57 -16.54
N ILE A 68 1.15 1.49 -15.77
CA ILE A 68 1.28 0.12 -16.27
C ILE A 68 -0.11 -0.53 -16.26
N PHE A 69 -0.54 -1.03 -17.42
CA PHE A 69 -1.78 -1.79 -17.58
C PHE A 69 -1.46 -3.21 -18.02
N SER A 70 -1.00 -4.03 -17.08
CA SER A 70 -0.55 -5.41 -17.35
C SER A 70 -1.69 -6.37 -17.68
N GLY A 71 -2.90 -6.10 -17.19
CA GLY A 71 -4.02 -7.05 -17.20
C GLY A 71 -3.89 -8.17 -16.17
N ASP A 72 -2.90 -8.10 -15.28
CA ASP A 72 -2.74 -9.05 -14.19
C ASP A 72 -3.77 -8.83 -13.08
N GLU A 73 -4.05 -9.89 -12.32
CA GLU A 73 -4.89 -9.81 -11.12
C GLU A 73 -4.33 -8.79 -10.10
N PRO A 74 -5.19 -8.04 -9.38
CA PRO A 74 -4.76 -7.02 -8.42
C PRO A 74 -3.75 -7.52 -7.38
N GLY A 75 -3.88 -8.77 -6.94
CA GLY A 75 -2.95 -9.37 -5.98
C GLY A 75 -1.55 -9.59 -6.55
N THR A 76 -1.45 -9.93 -7.84
CA THR A 76 -0.19 -10.06 -8.56
C THR A 76 0.48 -8.70 -8.74
N VAL A 77 -0.31 -7.66 -9.02
CA VAL A 77 0.19 -6.28 -9.09
C VAL A 77 0.76 -5.85 -7.73
N PHE A 78 0.04 -6.10 -6.63
CA PHE A 78 0.56 -5.82 -5.28
C PHE A 78 1.87 -6.57 -5.00
N ASP A 79 1.92 -7.87 -5.30
CA ASP A 79 3.12 -8.68 -5.08
C ASP A 79 4.31 -8.17 -5.89
N ARG A 80 4.09 -7.60 -7.08
CA ARG A 80 5.14 -6.96 -7.88
C ARG A 80 5.60 -5.64 -7.26
N ILE A 81 4.66 -4.80 -6.82
CA ILE A 81 4.95 -3.51 -6.17
C ILE A 81 5.82 -3.71 -4.93
N PHE A 82 5.50 -4.71 -4.10
CA PHE A 82 6.18 -5.01 -2.84
C PHE A 82 7.09 -6.24 -2.90
N ALA A 83 7.59 -6.61 -4.09
CA ALA A 83 8.39 -7.82 -4.29
C ALA A 83 9.69 -7.83 -3.44
N ASP A 84 10.19 -6.65 -3.12
CA ASP A 84 11.40 -6.41 -2.34
C ASP A 84 11.15 -6.17 -0.84
N PHE A 85 9.89 -6.28 -0.38
CA PHE A 85 9.56 -6.12 1.03
C PHE A 85 10.13 -7.27 1.88
N PRO A 86 10.93 -7.00 2.94
CA PRO A 86 11.68 -8.03 3.68
C PRO A 86 10.81 -8.80 4.68
N LEU A 87 9.59 -9.20 4.29
CA LEU A 87 8.59 -9.78 5.20
C LEU A 87 9.09 -10.98 6.00
N ASP A 88 9.87 -11.85 5.36
CA ASP A 88 10.38 -13.08 5.97
C ASP A 88 11.53 -12.83 6.96
N GLU A 89 12.12 -11.63 6.92
CA GLU A 89 13.18 -11.24 7.85
C GLU A 89 12.65 -10.49 9.08
N LEU A 90 11.39 -10.05 9.05
CA LEU A 90 10.76 -9.30 10.13
C LEU A 90 10.30 -10.23 11.26
N PRO A 91 10.27 -9.72 12.51
CA PRO A 91 9.63 -10.43 13.62
C PRO A 91 8.20 -10.87 13.30
N GLU A 92 7.80 -12.05 13.78
CA GLU A 92 6.45 -12.58 13.57
C GLU A 92 5.36 -11.65 14.13
N TYR A 93 5.64 -11.01 15.26
CA TYR A 93 4.79 -10.02 15.92
C TYR A 93 5.55 -8.71 16.07
N ASP A 94 4.83 -7.59 16.00
CA ASP A 94 5.41 -6.24 16.16
C ASP A 94 6.55 -5.93 15.17
N GLY A 95 6.50 -6.53 13.97
CA GLY A 95 7.51 -6.30 12.93
C GLY A 95 7.52 -4.86 12.40
N ASP A 96 6.44 -4.12 12.62
CA ASP A 96 6.36 -2.68 12.36
C ASP A 96 7.10 -1.81 13.37
N SER A 97 7.66 -2.40 14.45
CA SER A 97 8.63 -1.73 15.33
C SER A 97 10.10 -1.99 14.90
N ASP A 98 10.33 -2.82 13.88
CA ASP A 98 11.67 -3.12 13.37
C ASP A 98 12.19 -1.98 12.46
N ASN A 99 13.46 -1.61 12.63
CA ASN A 99 14.08 -0.56 11.82
C ASN A 99 14.08 -0.89 10.32
N ARG A 100 14.15 -2.17 9.93
CA ARG A 100 14.10 -2.59 8.53
C ARG A 100 12.73 -2.34 7.91
N PHE A 101 11.67 -2.61 8.66
CA PHE A 101 10.31 -2.29 8.25
C PHE A 101 10.16 -0.78 8.05
N PHE A 102 10.54 0.02 9.05
CA PHE A 102 10.43 1.47 8.97
C PHE A 102 11.25 2.05 7.83
N ALA A 103 12.50 1.63 7.69
CA ALA A 103 13.38 2.09 6.63
C ALA A 103 12.79 1.78 5.25
N TYR A 104 12.31 0.55 5.03
CA TYR A 104 11.67 0.18 3.77
C TYR A 104 10.41 1.00 3.52
N MET A 105 9.46 0.98 4.45
CA MET A 105 8.12 1.56 4.23
C MET A 105 8.14 3.08 4.10
N ALA A 106 9.09 3.75 4.76
CA ALA A 106 9.27 5.20 4.65
C ALA A 106 9.89 5.63 3.32
N VAL A 107 10.71 4.77 2.68
CA VAL A 107 11.36 5.08 1.39
C VAL A 107 10.74 4.33 0.22
N LYS A 108 9.68 3.56 0.45
CA LYS A 108 8.89 2.95 -0.62
C LYS A 108 7.94 3.99 -1.18
N PHE A 109 8.41 4.71 -2.20
CA PHE A 109 7.69 5.75 -2.93
C PHE A 109 7.43 5.39 -4.40
N ASP A 110 7.56 4.11 -4.76
CA ASP A 110 7.45 3.64 -6.15
C ASP A 110 6.56 2.40 -6.32
N GLY A 111 6.13 2.19 -7.57
CA GLY A 111 5.33 1.04 -7.98
C GLY A 111 3.83 1.32 -8.07
N TRP A 112 3.33 2.39 -7.45
CA TRP A 112 1.92 2.77 -7.57
C TRP A 112 1.70 4.27 -7.70
N ALA A 113 0.50 4.60 -8.18
CA ALA A 113 -0.07 5.94 -8.13
C ALA A 113 -1.52 5.86 -7.67
N VAL A 114 -1.97 6.86 -6.91
CA VAL A 114 -3.37 7.03 -6.52
C VAL A 114 -4.08 7.86 -7.58
N LEU A 115 -5.24 7.39 -8.03
CA LEU A 115 -6.12 8.08 -8.98
C LEU A 115 -7.16 8.90 -8.23
N ASN A 116 -6.98 10.22 -8.26
CA ASN A 116 -7.93 11.20 -7.75
C ASN A 116 -8.99 11.54 -8.78
N GLU A 117 -10.25 11.40 -8.38
CA GLU A 117 -11.42 11.71 -9.21
C GLU A 117 -11.35 11.09 -10.63
N GLY A 118 -10.59 10.00 -10.78
CA GLY A 118 -10.31 9.34 -12.05
C GLY A 118 -9.49 10.15 -13.06
N THR A 119 -8.94 11.32 -12.69
CA THR A 119 -8.30 12.25 -13.65
C THR A 119 -6.92 12.73 -13.23
N THR A 120 -6.57 12.67 -11.95
CA THR A 120 -5.30 13.14 -11.42
C THR A 120 -4.51 12.00 -10.80
N LEU A 121 -3.23 11.87 -11.17
CA LEU A 121 -2.31 10.91 -10.56
C LEU A 121 -1.57 11.56 -9.40
N CYS A 122 -1.67 10.95 -8.22
CA CYS A 122 -0.86 11.28 -7.05
C CYS A 122 0.14 10.15 -6.82
N ILE A 123 1.41 10.45 -7.03
CA ILE A 123 2.52 9.56 -6.72
C ILE A 123 2.97 9.80 -5.28
N PRO A 124 3.47 8.77 -4.57
CA PRO A 124 4.07 8.97 -3.26
C PRO A 124 5.25 9.95 -3.30
N ASP A 125 5.30 10.90 -2.34
CA ASP A 125 6.39 11.87 -2.15
C ASP A 125 7.09 11.70 -0.77
#